data_AF-A0AAJ5D3H9-F1
#
_entry.id   AF-A0AAJ5D3H9-F1
#
_cell.length_a   1.000
_cell.length_b   1.000
_cell.length_c   1.000
_cell.angle_alpha   90.00
_cell.angle_beta   90.00
_cell.angle_gamma   90.00
#
_symmetry.space_group_name_H-M   'P 1'
#
loop_
_entity.id
_entity.type
_entity.pdbx_description
1 polymer ?
#
loop_
_entity_poly.entity_id
_entity_poly.type
_entity_poly.pdbx_seq_one_letter_code
_entity_poly.pdbx_strand_id
1 'polypeptide(L)'
;MERLLPSRIRPLLAAAALCGLLAACNVGYVGVGSIGSDFSVGGTVSGLPVGQSVVLLNNGRDSLTIASNGTFVFGGLLPYNSSYLVTISTQPASANCVVTNGSGTVNGDVNNVLVTCQAR
;
A
#
# COMPACT_ATOMS: atom_id res chain seq x y z
N MET A 1 20.05 54.13 53.46
CA MET A 1 19.30 53.15 52.65
C MET A 1 20.18 51.93 52.36
N GLU A 2 20.83 51.29 53.32
CA GLU A 2 20.27 50.44 54.39
C GLU A 2 19.41 49.27 53.88
N ARG A 3 20.05 48.09 53.88
CA ARG A 3 19.58 46.70 54.16
C ARG A 3 20.65 45.77 53.56
N LEU A 4 21.70 45.27 54.24
CA LEU A 4 21.77 44.43 55.47
C LEU A 4 20.61 43.42 55.50
N LEU A 5 20.78 42.08 55.49
CA LEU A 5 21.90 41.20 55.91
C LEU A 5 21.73 39.76 55.25
N PRO A 6 22.42 38.66 55.64
CA PRO A 6 23.08 37.71 54.73
C PRO A 6 22.79 36.21 55.02
N SER A 7 23.54 35.33 54.36
CA SER A 7 24.07 34.03 54.84
C SER A 7 23.14 32.86 55.26
N ARG A 8 23.56 31.67 54.74
CA ARG A 8 23.27 30.29 55.19
C ARG A 8 21.89 29.80 54.73
N ILE A 9 21.81 28.84 53.82
CA ILE A 9 21.84 27.40 54.15
C ILE A 9 22.30 26.59 52.92
N ARG A 10 23.28 25.69 53.09
CA ARG A 10 23.57 24.55 52.19
C ARG A 10 23.08 23.29 52.92
N PRO A 11 22.22 22.44 52.33
CA PRO A 11 22.67 21.06 52.02
C PRO A 11 22.17 20.59 50.63
N LEU A 12 23.05 19.98 49.82
CA LEU A 12 23.26 18.53 49.65
C LEU A 12 22.11 17.80 48.92
N LEU A 13 22.46 17.28 47.73
CA LEU A 13 22.01 16.03 47.12
C LEU A 13 20.57 15.55 47.37
N ALA A 14 19.78 15.43 46.30
CA ALA A 14 19.22 14.13 45.90
C ALA A 14 18.63 14.21 44.49
N ALA A 15 19.12 13.33 43.62
CA ALA A 15 18.49 13.00 42.36
C ALA A 15 17.10 12.42 42.61
N ALA A 16 16.10 12.84 41.83
CA ALA A 16 14.95 12.01 41.51
C ALA A 16 14.51 12.37 40.09
N ALA A 17 14.77 11.44 39.19
CA ALA A 17 14.39 11.52 37.80
C ALA A 17 12.90 11.88 37.66
N LEU A 18 12.60 12.95 36.91
CA LEU A 18 11.26 13.17 36.34
C LEU A 18 11.04 12.32 35.08
N CYS A 19 11.74 11.18 34.98
CA CYS A 19 11.48 10.14 33.99
C CYS A 19 10.61 9.09 34.67
N GLY A 20 9.30 9.36 34.77
CA GLY A 20 8.41 8.46 35.50
C GLY A 20 6.99 8.98 35.71
N LEU A 21 6.24 9.16 34.63
CA LEU A 21 4.83 8.80 34.66
C LEU A 21 4.50 7.94 33.43
N LEU A 22 4.55 6.63 33.70
CA LEU A 22 4.00 5.51 32.95
C LEU A 22 2.61 5.89 32.39
N ALA A 23 2.23 5.55 31.17
CA ALA A 23 2.52 4.31 30.50
C ALA A 23 2.90 4.56 29.04
N ALA A 24 3.92 3.83 28.57
CA ALA A 24 3.81 3.31 27.22
C ALA A 24 2.54 2.47 27.22
N CYS A 25 1.41 3.05 26.77
CA CYS A 25 0.38 2.21 26.19
C CYS A 25 1.15 1.44 25.14
N ASN A 26 1.30 0.15 25.39
CA ASN A 26 1.76 -0.78 24.42
C ASN A 26 0.72 -0.70 23.30
N VAL A 27 0.81 0.31 22.44
CA VAL A 27 0.31 0.23 21.08
C VAL A 27 1.23 -0.78 20.43
N GLY A 28 1.01 -2.04 20.81
CA GLY A 28 0.75 -3.02 19.78
C GLY A 28 -0.23 -2.34 18.87
N TYR A 29 0.29 -1.74 17.81
CA TYR A 29 -0.43 -1.76 16.56
C TYR A 29 -0.70 -3.25 16.34
N VAL A 30 -1.82 -3.70 16.92
CA VAL A 30 -2.61 -4.76 16.32
C VAL A 30 -2.61 -4.35 14.87
N GLY A 31 -2.04 -5.19 14.01
CA GLY A 31 -2.24 -5.05 12.58
C GLY A 31 -3.74 -5.14 12.38
N VAL A 32 -4.44 -4.02 12.55
CA VAL A 32 -5.82 -3.89 12.18
C VAL A 32 -5.74 -3.97 10.67
N GLY A 33 -5.95 -5.19 10.15
CA GLY A 33 -6.49 -5.32 8.81
C GLY A 33 -7.63 -4.31 8.75
N SER A 34 -7.50 -3.39 7.80
CA SER A 34 -8.35 -2.25 7.50
C SER A 34 -9.71 -2.32 8.20
N ILE A 35 -10.08 -1.30 9.00
CA ILE A 35 -11.48 -1.15 9.48
C ILE A 35 -12.47 -0.76 8.34
N GLY A 36 -12.05 -0.92 7.09
CA GLY A 36 -12.83 -0.73 5.88
C GLY A 36 -12.77 -2.00 5.04
N SER A 37 -13.77 -2.21 4.19
CA SER A 37 -13.76 -3.32 3.24
C SER A 37 -12.52 -3.22 2.35
N ASP A 38 -11.73 -4.28 2.29
CA ASP A 38 -10.70 -4.42 1.27
C ASP A 38 -11.35 -4.95 -0.01
N PHE A 39 -10.95 -4.41 -1.15
CA PHE A 39 -11.52 -4.77 -2.44
C PHE A 39 -10.47 -5.30 -3.39
N SER A 40 -10.93 -6.13 -4.31
CA SER A 40 -10.09 -6.70 -5.36
C SER A 40 -9.95 -5.73 -6.54
N VAL A 41 -8.81 -5.84 -7.23
CA VAL A 41 -8.59 -5.21 -8.53
C VAL A 41 -8.42 -6.30 -9.57
N GLY A 42 -9.14 -6.18 -10.67
CA GLY A 42 -9.24 -7.21 -11.68
C GLY A 42 -9.85 -6.67 -12.96
N GLY A 43 -9.96 -7.56 -13.93
CA GLY A 43 -10.28 -7.16 -15.29
C GLY A 43 -10.34 -8.33 -16.26
N THR A 44 -10.24 -8.00 -17.54
CA THR A 44 -10.22 -8.98 -18.62
C THR A 44 -9.04 -8.77 -19.54
N VAL A 45 -8.45 -9.87 -20.00
CA VAL A 45 -7.42 -9.90 -21.04
C VAL A 45 -7.99 -10.51 -22.30
N SER A 46 -7.74 -9.86 -23.42
CA SER A 46 -8.17 -10.30 -24.75
C SER A 46 -7.06 -10.13 -25.78
N GLY A 47 -7.07 -10.96 -26.83
CA GLY A 47 -6.11 -10.91 -27.94
C GLY A 47 -4.69 -11.38 -27.61
N LEU A 48 -4.46 -11.99 -26.44
CA LEU A 48 -3.18 -12.60 -26.09
C LEU A 48 -2.96 -13.86 -26.94
N PRO A 49 -1.85 -13.96 -27.70
CA PRO A 49 -1.56 -15.14 -28.52
C PRO A 49 -1.36 -16.39 -27.65
N VAL A 50 -1.74 -17.55 -28.19
CA VAL A 50 -1.53 -18.84 -27.50
C VAL A 50 -0.03 -19.07 -27.29
N GLY A 51 0.34 -19.53 -26.09
CA GLY A 51 1.74 -19.78 -25.73
C GLY A 51 2.54 -18.54 -25.32
N GLN A 52 1.90 -17.37 -25.29
CA GLN A 52 2.49 -16.14 -24.76
C GLN A 52 1.95 -15.81 -23.36
N SER A 53 2.69 -14.97 -22.64
CA SER A 53 2.26 -14.40 -21.37
C SER A 53 2.51 -12.91 -21.32
N VAL A 54 1.66 -12.20 -20.57
CA VAL A 54 1.84 -10.80 -20.17
C VAL A 54 1.96 -10.75 -18.66
N VAL A 55 2.84 -9.90 -18.14
CA VAL A 55 2.96 -9.67 -16.69
C VAL A 55 2.40 -8.30 -16.39
N LEU A 56 1.35 -8.26 -15.57
CA LEU A 56 0.76 -7.04 -15.04
C LEU A 56 1.33 -6.75 -13.65
N LEU A 57 1.32 -5.48 -13.28
CA LEU A 57 1.77 -5.01 -11.97
C LEU A 57 0.80 -3.95 -11.47
N ASN A 58 0.17 -4.20 -10.33
CA ASN A 58 -0.65 -3.23 -9.63
C ASN A 58 0.19 -2.47 -8.59
N ASN A 59 0.12 -1.14 -8.63
CA ASN A 59 0.82 -0.23 -7.72
C ASN A 59 2.33 -0.50 -7.57
N GLY A 60 2.96 -1.04 -8.62
CA GLY A 60 4.39 -1.34 -8.62
C GLY A 60 4.83 -2.53 -7.74
N ARG A 61 3.89 -3.28 -7.14
CA ARG A 61 4.22 -4.31 -6.13
C ARG A 61 3.52 -5.65 -6.35
N ASP A 62 2.26 -5.64 -6.74
CA ASP A 62 1.46 -6.86 -6.88
C ASP A 62 1.50 -7.34 -8.33
N SER A 63 2.37 -8.31 -8.60
CA SER A 63 2.62 -8.83 -9.94
C SER A 63 1.72 -10.02 -10.26
N LEU A 64 1.11 -10.00 -11.44
CA LEU A 64 0.27 -11.08 -11.94
C LEU A 64 0.68 -11.49 -13.35
N THR A 65 1.09 -12.75 -13.51
CA THR A 65 1.39 -13.33 -14.82
C THR A 65 0.14 -13.95 -15.41
N ILE A 66 -0.18 -13.57 -16.65
CA ILE A 66 -1.38 -14.03 -17.37
C ILE A 66 -0.93 -14.71 -18.66
N ALA A 67 -1.29 -15.98 -18.81
CA ALA A 67 -0.90 -16.83 -19.95
C ALA A 67 -2.07 -17.22 -20.87
N SER A 68 -3.28 -16.72 -20.59
CA SER A 68 -4.47 -16.98 -21.39
C SER A 68 -5.43 -15.79 -21.35
N ASN A 69 -6.24 -15.66 -22.39
CA ASN A 69 -7.36 -14.71 -22.40
C ASN A 69 -8.40 -15.09 -21.34
N GLY A 70 -9.12 -14.09 -20.83
CA GLY A 70 -10.16 -14.28 -19.81
C GLY A 70 -10.09 -13.25 -18.69
N THR A 71 -10.80 -13.52 -17.61
CA THR A 71 -10.81 -12.67 -16.41
C THR A 71 -9.55 -12.88 -15.58
N PHE A 72 -9.06 -11.82 -14.96
CA PHE A 72 -7.96 -11.87 -14.01
C PHE A 72 -8.30 -11.04 -12.77
N VAL A 73 -7.72 -11.41 -11.63
CA VAL A 73 -7.84 -10.68 -10.37
C VAL A 73 -6.48 -10.69 -9.69
N PHE A 74 -6.05 -9.53 -9.21
CA PHE A 74 -4.84 -9.36 -8.42
C PHE A 74 -5.02 -9.97 -7.02
N GLY A 75 -3.95 -10.53 -6.46
CA GLY A 75 -4.01 -11.17 -5.14
C GLY A 75 -4.02 -10.16 -3.98
N GLY A 76 -3.44 -8.97 -4.20
CA GLY A 76 -3.40 -7.87 -3.26
C GLY A 76 -4.75 -7.14 -3.22
N LEU A 77 -5.45 -7.30 -2.10
CA LEU A 77 -6.62 -6.49 -1.80
C LEU A 77 -6.19 -5.08 -1.40
N LEU A 78 -6.97 -4.08 -1.81
CA LEU A 78 -6.71 -2.68 -1.51
C LEU A 78 -7.81 -2.14 -0.59
N PRO A 79 -7.46 -1.39 0.48
CA PRO A 79 -8.46 -0.80 1.34
C PRO A 79 -9.30 0.24 0.60
N TYR A 80 -10.54 0.43 1.05
CA TYR A 80 -11.41 1.51 0.56
C TYR A 80 -10.68 2.85 0.45
N ASN A 81 -10.91 3.57 -0.65
CA ASN A 81 -10.29 4.85 -1.00
C ASN A 81 -8.79 4.78 -1.37
N SER A 82 -8.23 3.57 -1.51
CA SER A 82 -6.86 3.42 -2.04
C SER A 82 -6.84 3.64 -3.55
N SER A 83 -5.75 4.22 -4.06
CA SER A 83 -5.50 4.27 -5.49
C SER A 83 -4.98 2.91 -5.99
N TYR A 84 -5.32 2.59 -7.23
CA TYR A 84 -4.73 1.48 -7.97
C TYR A 84 -4.10 1.98 -9.27
N LEU A 85 -3.06 1.30 -9.71
CA LEU A 85 -2.34 1.57 -10.95
C LEU A 85 -1.82 0.26 -11.53
N VAL A 86 -2.60 -0.30 -12.45
CA VAL A 86 -2.27 -1.46 -13.26
C VAL A 86 -1.42 -1.03 -14.44
N THR A 87 -0.22 -1.61 -14.51
CA THR A 87 0.74 -1.40 -15.58
C THR A 87 1.18 -2.74 -16.16
N ILE A 88 1.67 -2.74 -17.39
CA ILE A 88 2.34 -3.91 -17.96
C ILE A 88 3.81 -3.85 -17.55
N SER A 89 4.22 -4.82 -16.74
CA SER A 89 5.62 -5.00 -16.35
C SER A 89 6.42 -5.74 -17.42
N THR A 90 5.80 -6.70 -18.11
CA THR A 90 6.46 -7.44 -19.21
C THR A 90 5.48 -7.68 -20.35
N GLN A 91 5.84 -7.21 -21.54
CA GLN A 91 5.11 -7.46 -22.78
C GLN A 91 5.40 -8.88 -23.30
N PRO A 92 4.42 -9.56 -23.93
CA PRO A 92 4.68 -10.77 -24.69
C PRO A 92 5.65 -10.51 -25.85
N ALA A 93 6.51 -11.49 -26.17
CA ALA A 93 7.51 -11.38 -27.23
C ALA A 93 6.93 -11.10 -28.62
N SER A 94 5.78 -11.69 -28.96
CA SER A 94 5.14 -11.62 -30.28
C SER A 94 3.84 -10.80 -30.32
N ALA A 95 3.58 -10.00 -29.30
CA ALA A 95 2.40 -9.15 -29.23
C ALA A 95 2.69 -7.80 -28.57
N ASN A 96 1.72 -6.89 -28.61
CA ASN A 96 1.72 -5.65 -27.85
C ASN A 96 0.40 -5.53 -27.10
N CYS A 97 0.47 -5.48 -25.77
CA CYS A 97 -0.68 -5.31 -24.90
C CYS A 97 -0.80 -3.86 -24.44
N VAL A 98 -2.03 -3.38 -24.29
CA VAL A 98 -2.37 -2.05 -23.79
C VAL A 98 -3.39 -2.20 -22.67
N VAL A 99 -3.21 -1.43 -21.60
CA VAL A 99 -4.15 -1.39 -20.47
C VAL A 99 -5.06 -0.17 -20.63
N THR A 100 -6.36 -0.38 -20.52
CA THR A 100 -7.40 0.67 -20.43
C THR A 100 -8.09 0.54 -19.07
N ASN A 101 -8.51 1.67 -18.49
CA ASN A 101 -8.98 1.74 -17.10
C ASN A 101 -7.96 1.18 -16.10
N GLY A 102 -6.67 1.35 -16.41
CA GLY A 102 -5.58 0.83 -15.57
C GLY A 102 -5.35 1.63 -14.30
N SER A 103 -6.09 2.70 -14.03
CA SER A 103 -5.91 3.51 -12.81
C SER A 103 -7.23 4.06 -12.30
N GLY A 104 -7.27 4.30 -10.99
CA GLY A 104 -8.43 4.87 -10.33
C GLY A 104 -8.35 4.73 -8.81
N THR A 105 -9.48 4.97 -8.17
CA THR A 105 -9.66 4.79 -6.73
C THR A 105 -10.58 3.61 -6.48
N VAL A 106 -10.27 2.84 -5.46
CA VAL A 106 -11.03 1.68 -5.03
C VAL A 106 -12.20 2.13 -4.15
N ASN A 107 -13.41 2.04 -4.69
CA ASN A 107 -14.66 2.31 -3.97
C ASN A 107 -15.55 1.05 -3.87
N GLY A 108 -15.03 -0.09 -4.32
CA GLY A 108 -15.72 -1.35 -4.58
C GLY A 108 -14.76 -2.31 -5.31
N ASP A 109 -15.19 -3.54 -5.58
CA ASP A 109 -14.41 -4.46 -6.42
C ASP A 109 -14.26 -3.89 -7.84
N VAL A 110 -13.01 -3.67 -8.24
CA VAL A 110 -12.67 -3.14 -9.55
C VAL A 110 -12.54 -4.32 -10.51
N ASN A 111 -13.47 -4.45 -11.46
CA ASN A 111 -13.49 -5.56 -12.43
C ASN A 111 -13.47 -5.07 -13.89
N ASN A 112 -13.22 -3.76 -14.11
CA ASN A 112 -13.34 -3.10 -15.40
C ASN A 112 -11.98 -2.74 -16.04
N VAL A 113 -10.87 -3.26 -15.50
CA VAL A 113 -9.56 -3.11 -16.14
C VAL A 113 -9.55 -3.94 -17.43
N LEU A 114 -9.21 -3.33 -18.55
CA LEU A 114 -9.17 -4.00 -19.84
C LEU A 114 -7.73 -4.09 -20.33
N VAL A 115 -7.29 -5.29 -20.66
CA VAL A 115 -5.99 -5.54 -21.27
C VAL A 115 -6.22 -6.10 -22.66
N THR A 116 -5.89 -5.30 -23.66
CA THR A 116 -6.05 -5.70 -25.06
C THR A 116 -4.68 -5.92 -25.66
N CYS A 117 -4.43 -7.13 -26.12
CA CYS A 117 -3.21 -7.52 -26.79
C CYS A 117 -3.47 -7.67 -28.30
N GLN A 118 -2.48 -7.29 -29.09
CA GLN A 118 -2.49 -7.49 -30.53
C GLN A 118 -1.20 -8.18 -30.94
N ALA A 119 -1.31 -9.27 -31.71
CA ALA A 119 -0.15 -9.93 -32.30
C ALA A 119 0.62 -8.95 -33.19
N ARG A 120 1.95 -9.04 -33.16
CA ARG A 120 2.84 -8.26 -34.02
C ARG A 120 3.03 -8.92 -35.38
#